data_AF-A0A0M8WDC3-F1
#
_entry.id   AF-A0A0M8WDC3-F1
#
_cell.length_a   1.000
_cell.length_b   1.000
_cell.length_c   1.000
_cell.angle_alpha   90.00
_cell.angle_beta   90.00
_cell.angle_gamma   90.00
#
_symmetry.space_group_name_H-M   'P 1'
#
loop_
_entity.id
_entity.type
_entity.pdbx_description
1 polymer ?
#
loop_
_entity_poly.entity_id
_entity_poly.type
_entity_poly.pdbx_seq_one_letter_code
_entity_poly.pdbx_strand_id
1 'polypeptide(L)'
;MPRQRQAEPGAPGPGGARRRPGPRQEYLEAFDGSGDGPRDTGNAGASAAGGGVPAQRGGNKGWAFTGIAAAAVTTVLAVVVAGQVTKGQGDAGARSRSAADQAGAADLPGDLPGAPTPSVAPSAVTLTYDQKMGKKYPLGAASKGSGKFDAVPGVDKAPGTGQKYRYRVDVEQGLGLDGALFAEAVQRTLNDKRSWAHGGARTFERISSGKPDFVITLASPGTTAKWCAKSGLDTTEDNVSCDSAATERVMINAYRWAQGSKTYGDRIHAYRQMLINHEVGHRLGNGHVSCQKDGELAPVMQQQTKFLDHDGIHCRPNPWPYPGS
;
A
#
# COMPACT_ATOMS: atom_id res chain seq x y z
N MET A 1 -10.87 6.76 -73.87
CA MET A 1 -11.94 6.50 -72.87
C MET A 1 -12.60 5.19 -73.27
N PRO A 2 -12.73 4.17 -72.40
CA PRO A 2 -13.55 4.21 -71.20
C PRO A 2 -12.92 3.58 -69.94
N ARG A 3 -13.73 3.56 -68.88
CA ARG A 3 -13.49 3.38 -67.44
C ARG A 3 -13.01 1.99 -66.99
N GLN A 4 -12.25 2.03 -65.90
CA GLN A 4 -11.84 0.93 -65.03
C GLN A 4 -13.02 0.18 -64.37
N ARG A 5 -12.87 -1.14 -64.20
CA ARG A 5 -13.43 -1.91 -63.07
C ARG A 5 -12.33 -2.77 -62.44
N GLN A 6 -12.42 -2.84 -61.13
CA GLN A 6 -11.51 -3.45 -60.15
C GLN A 6 -11.46 -4.97 -60.26
N ALA A 7 -10.32 -5.55 -59.88
CA ALA A 7 -10.16 -6.94 -59.48
C ALA A 7 -9.65 -6.97 -58.03
N GLU A 8 -10.27 -7.82 -57.21
CA GLU A 8 -9.81 -8.17 -55.85
C GLU A 8 -8.45 -8.88 -55.87
N PRO A 9 -7.76 -8.92 -54.73
CA PRO A 9 -7.34 -10.25 -54.28
C PRO A 9 -7.39 -10.47 -52.76
N GLY A 10 -7.95 -11.64 -52.39
CA GLY A 10 -7.22 -12.66 -51.64
C GLY A 10 -7.07 -12.49 -50.12
N ALA A 11 -7.79 -13.33 -49.37
CA ALA A 11 -7.48 -13.62 -47.97
C ALA A 11 -6.25 -14.55 -47.84
N PRO A 12 -5.45 -14.40 -46.76
CA PRO A 12 -4.80 -15.54 -46.13
C PRO A 12 -5.08 -15.62 -44.61
N GLY A 13 -5.07 -16.86 -44.11
CA GLY A 13 -5.43 -17.28 -42.76
C GLY A 13 -4.40 -17.01 -41.63
N PRO A 14 -4.53 -17.71 -40.49
CA PRO A 14 -4.14 -17.19 -39.18
C PRO A 14 -2.73 -17.61 -38.73
N GLY A 15 -2.00 -16.69 -38.09
CA GLY A 15 -0.77 -16.99 -37.37
C GLY A 15 0.20 -15.81 -37.32
N GLY A 16 0.37 -15.20 -36.14
CA GLY A 16 1.40 -14.17 -35.93
C GLY A 16 1.15 -13.30 -34.70
N ALA A 17 1.86 -13.59 -33.61
CA ALA A 17 1.88 -12.79 -32.40
C ALA A 17 2.38 -11.36 -32.70
N ARG A 18 1.55 -10.34 -32.45
CA ARG A 18 1.92 -8.94 -32.58
C ARG A 18 2.78 -8.53 -31.36
N ARG A 19 4.07 -8.27 -31.58
CA ARG A 19 4.94 -7.59 -30.62
C ARG A 19 4.37 -6.18 -30.33
N ARG A 20 4.14 -5.89 -29.05
CA ARG A 20 3.80 -4.53 -28.58
C ARG A 20 5.04 -3.63 -28.71
N PRO A 21 4.92 -2.38 -29.20
CA PRO A 21 6.03 -1.42 -29.17
C PRO A 21 6.34 -1.05 -27.72
N GLY A 22 7.61 -1.11 -27.34
CA GLY A 22 8.09 -0.57 -26.05
C GLY A 22 8.03 0.97 -26.04
N PRO A 23 8.11 1.60 -24.85
CA PRO A 23 8.09 3.06 -24.73
C PRO A 23 9.32 3.70 -25.40
N ARG A 24 9.12 4.92 -25.93
CA ARG A 24 10.12 5.69 -26.69
C ARG A 24 11.27 6.16 -25.81
N GLN A 25 12.46 6.23 -26.41
CA GLN A 25 13.77 6.54 -25.81
C GLN A 25 13.84 7.90 -25.08
N GLU A 26 12.94 8.83 -25.39
CA GLU A 26 12.82 10.16 -24.76
C GLU A 26 12.55 10.10 -23.24
N TYR A 27 12.07 8.96 -22.72
CA TYR A 27 11.78 8.79 -21.28
C TYR A 27 13.04 8.55 -20.42
N LEU A 28 14.20 8.28 -21.04
CA LEU A 28 15.45 7.98 -20.32
C LEU A 28 16.41 9.18 -20.19
N GLU A 29 16.20 10.25 -20.96
CA GLU A 29 17.12 11.40 -21.00
C GLU A 29 16.81 12.46 -19.93
N ALA A 30 15.72 12.32 -19.19
CA ALA A 30 15.34 13.25 -18.11
C ALA A 30 16.20 13.11 -16.82
N PHE A 31 17.21 12.23 -16.80
CA PHE A 31 18.05 11.99 -15.62
C PHE A 31 19.54 12.33 -15.79
N ASP A 32 19.99 12.85 -16.95
CA ASP A 32 21.37 13.33 -17.13
C ASP A 32 21.42 14.86 -17.29
N GLY A 33 21.00 15.57 -16.24
CA GLY A 33 21.24 17.00 -16.09
C GLY A 33 22.57 17.24 -15.36
N SER A 34 23.70 17.13 -16.06
CA SER A 34 25.02 17.50 -15.56
C SER A 34 25.04 18.98 -15.17
N GLY A 35 25.37 19.27 -13.91
CA GLY A 35 25.57 20.64 -13.41
C GLY A 35 26.85 21.26 -13.94
N ASP A 36 26.73 22.42 -14.57
CA ASP A 36 27.84 23.29 -14.96
C ASP A 36 28.39 24.08 -13.76
N GLY A 37 29.70 23.99 -13.55
CA GLY A 37 30.48 24.80 -12.61
C GLY A 37 31.96 24.82 -13.03
N PRO A 38 32.71 25.90 -12.76
CA PRO A 38 33.57 26.52 -13.78
C PRO A 38 34.99 25.96 -13.90
N ARG A 39 35.54 26.20 -15.09
CA ARG A 39 36.90 25.93 -15.57
C ARG A 39 37.96 26.53 -14.64
N ASP A 40 39.00 25.74 -14.39
CA ASP A 40 40.32 26.29 -14.05
C ASP A 40 41.40 25.55 -14.83
N THR A 41 42.28 26.33 -15.46
CA THR A 41 43.35 25.92 -16.37
C THR A 41 44.65 25.70 -15.62
N GLY A 42 45.34 24.57 -15.84
CA GLY A 42 46.61 24.34 -15.16
C GLY A 42 47.43 23.13 -15.61
N ASN A 43 48.17 23.32 -16.70
CA ASN A 43 49.53 22.85 -16.95
C ASN A 43 49.85 21.37 -17.30
N ALA A 44 50.82 21.27 -18.20
CA ALA A 44 51.30 20.13 -18.96
C ALA A 44 52.36 19.28 -18.24
N GLY A 45 52.59 18.06 -18.75
CA GLY A 45 53.87 17.37 -18.56
C GLY A 45 53.90 15.85 -18.72
N ALA A 46 54.44 15.40 -19.87
CA ALA A 46 55.30 14.22 -20.09
C ALA A 46 54.71 12.79 -20.19
N SER A 47 54.65 12.32 -21.45
CA SER A 47 55.18 11.08 -22.06
C SER A 47 55.57 9.86 -21.20
N ALA A 48 55.07 8.66 -21.55
CA ALA A 48 55.73 7.69 -22.45
C ALA A 48 55.30 6.21 -22.24
N ALA A 49 55.04 5.55 -23.38
CA ALA A 49 55.41 4.18 -23.79
C ALA A 49 54.77 2.90 -23.20
N GLY A 50 54.36 2.03 -24.15
CA GLY A 50 54.30 0.56 -24.06
C GLY A 50 52.91 0.00 -23.71
N GLY A 51 52.26 -0.89 -24.44
CA GLY A 51 52.66 -1.77 -25.53
C GLY A 51 51.95 -3.13 -25.33
N GLY A 52 51.22 -3.59 -26.35
CA GLY A 52 50.87 -5.01 -26.51
C GLY A 52 49.51 -5.50 -25.99
N VAL A 53 48.59 -5.75 -26.92
CA VAL A 53 47.53 -6.78 -26.80
C VAL A 53 48.03 -7.99 -27.60
N PRO A 54 47.72 -9.23 -27.19
CA PRO A 54 46.80 -9.97 -28.03
C PRO A 54 45.73 -10.77 -27.26
N ALA A 55 44.61 -10.92 -27.95
CA ALA A 55 43.47 -11.74 -27.61
C ALA A 55 43.79 -13.24 -27.62
N GLN A 56 43.05 -14.02 -26.82
CA GLN A 56 42.83 -15.43 -27.13
C GLN A 56 41.38 -15.84 -26.86
N ARG A 57 40.75 -16.30 -27.95
CA ARG A 57 39.47 -17.01 -28.03
C ARG A 57 39.58 -18.40 -27.41
N GLY A 58 38.44 -18.87 -26.90
CA GLY A 58 37.92 -20.20 -27.23
C GLY A 58 37.86 -21.20 -26.08
N GLY A 59 36.70 -21.83 -25.90
CA GLY A 59 36.60 -23.09 -25.18
C GLY A 59 35.24 -23.39 -24.55
N ASN A 60 34.32 -23.96 -25.34
CA ASN A 60 33.13 -24.67 -24.83
C ASN A 60 33.53 -25.96 -24.10
N LYS A 61 32.76 -26.33 -23.06
CA LYS A 61 32.35 -27.68 -22.58
C LYS A 61 31.75 -27.45 -21.18
N GLY A 62 30.50 -27.76 -20.86
CA GLY A 62 29.74 -28.95 -21.20
C GLY A 62 30.02 -30.04 -20.16
N TRP A 63 29.33 -30.00 -19.01
CA TRP A 63 29.07 -31.21 -18.21
C TRP A 63 27.79 -31.04 -17.39
N ALA A 64 26.82 -31.91 -17.67
CA ALA A 64 25.68 -32.17 -16.81
C ALA A 64 26.06 -33.21 -15.75
N PHE A 65 25.65 -32.99 -14.50
CA PHE A 65 25.33 -34.09 -13.60
C PHE A 65 24.06 -33.82 -12.81
N THR A 66 23.11 -34.70 -13.05
CA THR A 66 21.98 -35.12 -12.24
C THR A 66 22.38 -35.54 -10.82
N GLY A 67 21.49 -35.36 -9.84
CA GLY A 67 21.59 -36.11 -8.59
C GLY A 67 20.75 -35.57 -7.44
N ILE A 68 19.56 -36.15 -7.27
CA ILE A 68 18.56 -35.91 -6.23
C ILE A 68 19.09 -36.33 -4.85
N ALA A 69 18.76 -35.57 -3.80
CA ALA A 69 18.64 -36.10 -2.44
C ALA A 69 17.46 -35.43 -1.72
N ALA A 70 16.43 -36.23 -1.46
CA ALA A 70 15.26 -35.92 -0.65
C ALA A 70 15.45 -36.48 0.76
N ALA A 71 15.02 -35.71 1.78
CA ALA A 71 14.46 -36.15 3.07
C ALA A 71 14.14 -34.87 3.88
N ALA A 72 12.89 -34.43 3.99
CA ALA A 72 11.86 -34.92 4.92
C ALA A 72 12.29 -34.82 6.40
N VAL A 73 11.92 -33.73 7.09
CA VAL A 73 11.82 -33.71 8.55
C VAL A 73 10.52 -33.01 8.97
N THR A 74 9.86 -33.67 9.91
CA THR A 74 8.47 -33.64 10.32
C THR A 74 8.08 -32.44 11.17
N THR A 75 6.89 -31.89 10.90
CA THR A 75 6.17 -30.94 11.75
C THR A 75 5.43 -31.66 12.88
N VAL A 76 5.53 -31.14 14.10
CA VAL A 76 4.65 -31.52 15.22
C VAL A 76 3.85 -30.29 15.64
N LEU A 77 2.54 -30.33 15.40
CA LEU A 77 1.54 -29.38 15.89
C LEU A 77 0.86 -30.00 17.12
N ALA A 78 0.94 -29.33 18.26
CA ALA A 78 0.13 -29.66 19.43
C ALA A 78 -1.02 -28.66 19.54
N VAL A 79 -2.24 -29.14 19.33
CA VAL A 79 -3.50 -28.40 19.55
C VAL A 79 -4.05 -28.83 20.90
N VAL A 80 -4.20 -27.90 21.84
CA VAL A 80 -4.96 -28.11 23.07
C VAL A 80 -6.34 -27.50 22.89
N VAL A 81 -7.37 -28.35 22.76
CA VAL A 81 -8.77 -27.96 22.89
C VAL A 81 -9.34 -28.70 24.08
N ALA A 82 -9.56 -28.00 25.18
CA ALA A 82 -10.35 -28.49 26.30
C ALA A 82 -11.78 -27.96 26.15
N GLY A 83 -12.73 -28.88 25.97
CA GLY A 83 -14.15 -28.59 25.95
C GLY A 83 -14.75 -28.64 27.35
N GLN A 84 -15.71 -27.74 27.60
CA GLN A 84 -16.77 -27.97 28.58
C GLN A 84 -18.10 -27.52 27.98
N VAL A 85 -18.91 -28.51 27.62
CA VAL A 85 -20.33 -28.39 27.31
C VAL A 85 -21.10 -29.07 28.44
N THR A 86 -21.81 -28.30 29.25
CA THR A 86 -22.96 -28.83 30.00
C THR A 86 -24.14 -27.92 29.72
N LYS A 87 -25.05 -28.45 28.91
CA LYS A 87 -26.40 -27.92 28.66
C LYS A 87 -27.30 -28.56 29.71
N GLY A 88 -27.96 -27.75 30.52
CA GLY A 88 -29.03 -28.18 31.41
C GLY A 88 -30.09 -27.09 31.46
N GLN A 89 -31.22 -27.32 30.79
CA GLN A 89 -32.37 -26.44 30.72
C GLN A 89 -33.59 -27.19 31.26
N GLY A 90 -34.42 -26.54 32.08
CA GLY A 90 -35.80 -26.95 32.30
C GLY A 90 -36.35 -26.67 33.69
N ASP A 91 -37.23 -25.67 33.78
CA ASP A 91 -38.06 -25.21 34.89
C ASP A 91 -38.91 -26.28 35.60
N ALA A 92 -39.26 -26.04 36.87
CA ALA A 92 -40.63 -25.63 37.28
C ALA A 92 -40.89 -25.81 38.79
N GLY A 93 -41.29 -24.71 39.44
CA GLY A 93 -42.39 -24.66 40.42
C GLY A 93 -42.18 -25.26 41.82
N ALA A 94 -42.21 -24.41 42.84
CA ALA A 94 -43.34 -24.33 43.78
C ALA A 94 -43.08 -23.43 44.99
N ARG A 95 -43.87 -22.33 45.04
CA ARG A 95 -44.59 -21.79 46.20
C ARG A 95 -43.80 -21.40 47.45
N SER A 96 -43.69 -20.08 47.61
CA SER A 96 -43.68 -19.38 48.89
C SER A 96 -44.78 -19.88 49.85
N ARG A 97 -44.44 -19.99 51.13
CA ARG A 97 -45.38 -19.81 52.24
C ARG A 97 -44.81 -18.76 53.19
N SER A 98 -45.66 -17.80 53.53
CA SER A 98 -45.43 -16.68 54.42
C SER A 98 -45.55 -17.05 55.90
N ALA A 99 -44.84 -16.32 56.74
CA ALA A 99 -45.21 -15.81 58.07
C ALA A 99 -44.07 -14.86 58.47
N ALA A 100 -44.22 -13.54 58.35
CA ALA A 100 -44.90 -12.64 59.29
C ALA A 100 -44.38 -12.82 60.72
N ASP A 101 -43.51 -11.90 61.17
CA ASP A 101 -43.74 -11.25 62.46
C ASP A 101 -43.09 -9.86 62.53
N GLN A 102 -43.82 -8.99 63.22
CA GLN A 102 -43.68 -7.55 63.26
C GLN A 102 -42.80 -7.04 64.41
N ALA A 103 -42.45 -5.76 64.25
CA ALA A 103 -42.42 -4.71 65.28
C ALA A 103 -41.05 -4.26 65.80
N GLY A 104 -40.88 -2.93 65.82
CA GLY A 104 -39.94 -2.22 66.68
C GLY A 104 -39.22 -1.06 66.02
N ALA A 105 -39.80 0.14 66.10
CA ALA A 105 -39.17 1.42 65.76
C ALA A 105 -38.14 1.86 66.82
N ALA A 106 -37.05 2.52 66.43
CA ALA A 106 -36.48 3.73 67.08
C ALA A 106 -35.12 4.14 66.49
N ASP A 107 -35.02 5.45 66.19
CA ASP A 107 -33.91 6.41 66.28
C ASP A 107 -32.41 6.08 65.98
N LEU A 108 -31.79 7.10 65.37
CA LEU A 108 -30.39 7.33 64.90
C LEU A 108 -29.34 7.41 66.04
N PRO A 109 -28.02 7.69 65.81
CA PRO A 109 -27.12 7.52 64.65
C PRO A 109 -25.84 6.73 65.00
N GLY A 110 -25.10 6.22 64.00
CA GLY A 110 -23.79 5.57 64.25
C GLY A 110 -22.88 5.61 63.04
N ASP A 111 -21.84 6.44 63.12
CA ASP A 111 -20.70 6.52 62.20
C ASP A 111 -20.06 5.16 61.91
N LEU A 112 -19.92 4.82 60.63
CA LEU A 112 -18.92 3.87 60.14
C LEU A 112 -18.19 4.46 58.93
N PRO A 113 -16.87 4.66 58.99
CA PRO A 113 -16.08 5.08 57.84
C PRO A 113 -15.71 3.87 56.96
N GLY A 114 -15.80 4.06 55.65
CA GLY A 114 -15.02 3.29 54.68
C GLY A 114 -15.74 2.13 53.99
N ALA A 115 -16.72 2.45 53.15
CA ALA A 115 -16.98 1.61 51.97
C ALA A 115 -16.03 2.09 50.85
N PRO A 116 -15.13 1.24 50.32
CA PRO A 116 -14.33 1.63 49.16
C PRO A 116 -15.26 1.81 47.96
N THR A 117 -15.34 3.04 47.46
CA THR A 117 -15.94 3.31 46.15
C THR A 117 -15.20 2.47 45.10
N PRO A 118 -15.90 1.70 44.25
CA PRO A 118 -15.24 0.97 43.19
C PRO A 118 -14.56 1.98 42.27
N SER A 119 -13.22 1.97 42.29
CA SER A 119 -12.39 2.72 41.36
C SER A 119 -12.73 2.20 39.96
N VAL A 120 -13.49 2.99 39.20
CA VAL A 120 -13.78 2.70 37.80
C VAL A 120 -12.43 2.75 37.08
N ALA A 121 -11.88 1.57 36.79
CA ALA A 121 -10.70 1.46 35.95
C ALA A 121 -10.98 2.23 34.65
N PRO A 122 -10.05 3.10 34.19
CA PRO A 122 -10.27 3.87 32.98
C PRO A 122 -10.53 2.90 31.83
N SER A 123 -11.75 2.91 31.29
CA SER A 123 -12.12 2.11 30.14
C SER A 123 -11.22 2.54 28.98
N ALA A 124 -10.50 1.60 28.39
CA ALA A 124 -9.65 1.87 27.23
C ALA A 124 -10.52 2.44 26.10
N VAL A 125 -10.42 3.76 25.87
CA VAL A 125 -11.19 4.44 24.83
C VAL A 125 -10.72 3.90 23.48
N THR A 126 -11.60 3.19 22.78
CA THR A 126 -11.31 2.71 21.43
C THR A 126 -11.32 3.90 20.48
N LEU A 127 -10.20 4.14 19.79
CA LEU A 127 -10.10 5.23 18.81
C LEU A 127 -11.06 5.01 17.63
N THR A 128 -11.73 6.09 17.24
CA THR A 128 -12.51 6.16 15.98
C THR A 128 -11.60 6.01 14.75
N TYR A 129 -12.19 5.72 13.59
CA TYR A 129 -11.46 5.67 12.31
C TYR A 129 -10.64 6.94 12.05
N ASP A 130 -11.26 8.12 12.23
CA ASP A 130 -10.58 9.40 11.97
C ASP A 130 -9.41 9.64 12.93
N GLN A 131 -9.58 9.26 14.21
CA GLN A 131 -8.49 9.33 15.19
C GLN A 131 -7.36 8.35 14.86
N LYS A 132 -7.67 7.13 14.41
CA LYS A 132 -6.67 6.17 13.95
C LYS A 132 -5.92 6.67 12.70
N MET A 133 -6.66 7.21 11.72
CA MET A 133 -6.09 7.80 10.52
C MET A 133 -5.24 9.04 10.81
N GLY A 134 -5.56 9.79 11.88
CA GLY A 134 -4.81 10.93 12.38
C GLY A 134 -3.60 10.58 13.25
N LYS A 135 -3.41 9.32 13.64
CA LYS A 135 -2.32 8.88 14.52
C LYS A 135 -1.06 8.52 13.72
N LYS A 136 0.08 9.12 14.07
CA LYS A 136 1.41 8.71 13.62
C LYS A 136 1.93 7.52 14.43
N TYR A 137 2.75 6.68 13.82
CA TYR A 137 3.34 5.50 14.45
C TYR A 137 4.87 5.53 14.34
N PRO A 138 5.61 5.11 15.38
CA PRO A 138 7.05 5.03 15.30
C PRO A 138 7.45 3.92 14.32
N LEU A 139 8.00 4.32 13.18
CA LEU A 139 8.61 3.42 12.20
C LEU A 139 9.82 4.14 11.59
N GLY A 140 10.94 3.44 11.46
CA GLY A 140 12.18 4.03 10.95
C GLY A 140 12.27 3.98 9.43
N ALA A 141 12.84 5.01 8.80
CA ALA A 141 13.06 5.04 7.36
C ALA A 141 14.00 3.91 6.87
N ALA A 142 14.88 3.39 7.74
CA ALA A 142 15.75 2.26 7.44
C ALA A 142 15.18 0.89 7.88
N SER A 143 13.91 0.82 8.32
CA SER A 143 13.31 -0.41 8.81
C SER A 143 13.28 -1.49 7.72
N LYS A 144 13.61 -2.72 8.11
CA LYS A 144 13.55 -3.92 7.28
C LYS A 144 12.49 -4.85 7.85
N GLY A 145 11.67 -5.43 6.98
CA GLY A 145 10.66 -6.41 7.34
C GLY A 145 11.04 -7.81 6.86
N SER A 146 10.11 -8.74 7.09
CA SER A 146 10.28 -10.17 6.79
C SER A 146 10.29 -10.52 5.30
N GLY A 147 9.76 -9.65 4.43
CA GLY A 147 9.48 -9.91 3.02
C GLY A 147 8.29 -10.85 2.78
N LYS A 148 7.62 -11.32 3.83
CA LYS A 148 6.45 -12.20 3.77
C LYS A 148 5.18 -11.40 3.98
N PHE A 149 4.12 -11.71 3.24
CA PHE A 149 2.88 -10.95 3.25
C PHE A 149 1.69 -11.81 3.66
N ASP A 150 0.82 -11.24 4.49
CA ASP A 150 -0.50 -11.80 4.78
C ASP A 150 -1.59 -10.97 4.11
N ALA A 151 -2.55 -11.64 3.50
CA ALA A 151 -3.75 -10.98 3.00
C ALA A 151 -4.62 -10.57 4.20
N VAL A 152 -5.04 -9.31 4.23
CA VAL A 152 -5.99 -8.84 5.26
C VAL A 152 -7.33 -9.56 5.05
N PRO A 153 -7.87 -10.27 6.06
CA PRO A 153 -9.11 -11.02 5.91
C PRO A 153 -10.32 -10.15 5.56
N GLY A 154 -11.35 -10.78 4.98
CA GLY A 154 -12.63 -10.16 4.70
C GLY A 154 -12.82 -9.68 3.25
N VAL A 155 -14.04 -9.24 2.97
CA VAL A 155 -14.48 -8.75 1.66
C VAL A 155 -15.23 -7.45 1.89
N ASP A 156 -14.90 -6.43 1.11
CA ASP A 156 -15.64 -5.17 1.08
C ASP A 156 -16.22 -5.00 -0.32
N LYS A 157 -17.55 -5.08 -0.41
CA LYS A 157 -18.25 -4.98 -1.70
C LYS A 157 -18.04 -3.60 -2.30
N ALA A 158 -17.82 -3.57 -3.61
CA ALA A 158 -17.87 -2.35 -4.39
C ALA A 158 -19.25 -1.67 -4.23
N PRO A 159 -19.32 -0.40 -3.81
CA PRO A 159 -20.59 0.30 -3.59
C PRO A 159 -21.25 0.79 -4.89
N GLY A 160 -20.50 0.86 -6.00
CA GLY A 160 -20.96 1.41 -7.26
C GLY A 160 -21.23 0.36 -8.34
N THR A 161 -21.76 0.82 -9.47
CA THR A 161 -22.06 0.01 -10.65
C THR A 161 -21.11 0.28 -11.83
N GLY A 162 -20.12 1.16 -11.64
CA GLY A 162 -19.09 1.46 -12.64
C GLY A 162 -18.17 0.29 -12.94
N GLN A 163 -17.09 0.54 -13.70
CA GLN A 163 -16.08 -0.49 -13.96
C GLN A 163 -15.51 -1.01 -12.63
N LYS A 164 -15.75 -2.30 -12.37
CA LYS A 164 -15.31 -2.96 -11.14
C LYS A 164 -13.84 -3.35 -11.22
N TYR A 165 -13.07 -2.96 -10.21
CA TYR A 165 -11.73 -3.45 -9.94
C TYR A 165 -11.74 -4.25 -8.64
N ARG A 166 -11.31 -5.52 -8.72
CA ARG A 166 -11.08 -6.36 -7.55
C ARG A 166 -9.65 -6.21 -7.09
N TYR A 167 -9.45 -5.87 -5.83
CA TYR A 167 -8.11 -5.76 -5.27
C TYR A 167 -7.98 -6.55 -3.99
N ARG A 168 -6.76 -6.98 -3.69
CA ARG A 168 -6.41 -7.55 -2.39
C ARG A 168 -5.53 -6.57 -1.61
N VAL A 169 -5.65 -6.58 -0.29
CA VAL A 169 -4.75 -5.85 0.60
C VAL A 169 -3.83 -6.85 1.27
N ASP A 170 -2.52 -6.68 1.06
CA ASP A 170 -1.48 -7.47 1.68
C ASP A 170 -0.68 -6.60 2.66
N VAL A 171 -0.30 -7.16 3.82
CA VAL A 171 0.52 -6.47 4.82
C VAL A 171 1.74 -7.33 5.12
N GLU A 172 2.91 -6.71 5.15
CA GLU A 172 4.14 -7.42 5.52
C GLU A 172 4.09 -7.86 7.00
N GLN A 173 4.45 -9.13 7.23
CA GLN A 173 4.51 -9.70 8.56
C GLN A 173 5.52 -8.96 9.44
N GLY A 174 5.09 -8.62 10.66
CA GLY A 174 5.95 -8.00 11.68
C GLY A 174 6.05 -6.48 11.61
N LEU A 175 5.23 -5.78 10.82
CA LEU A 175 5.29 -4.31 10.73
C LEU A 175 4.86 -3.57 12.01
N GLY A 176 4.07 -4.21 12.89
CA GLY A 176 3.50 -3.53 14.06
C GLY A 176 2.47 -2.44 13.71
N LEU A 177 1.92 -2.49 12.49
CA LEU A 177 0.89 -1.57 11.99
C LEU A 177 -0.47 -2.28 11.87
N ASP A 178 -1.54 -1.51 12.02
CA ASP A 178 -2.92 -2.01 11.92
C ASP A 178 -3.29 -2.26 10.45
N GLY A 179 -3.22 -3.52 10.03
CA GLY A 179 -3.59 -3.95 8.68
C GLY A 179 -5.07 -3.81 8.37
N ALA A 180 -5.96 -3.89 9.38
CA ALA A 180 -7.39 -3.68 9.20
C ALA A 180 -7.70 -2.21 8.93
N LEU A 181 -7.06 -1.29 9.68
CA LEU A 181 -7.12 0.15 9.40
C LEU A 181 -6.62 0.47 7.99
N PHE A 182 -5.51 -0.13 7.58
CA PHE A 182 -4.98 0.07 6.23
C PHE A 182 -5.98 -0.38 5.16
N ALA A 183 -6.56 -1.58 5.31
CA ALA A 183 -7.57 -2.09 4.37
C ALA A 183 -8.83 -1.22 4.32
N GLU A 184 -9.32 -0.78 5.48
CA GLU A 184 -10.47 0.13 5.58
C GLU A 184 -10.17 1.49 4.91
N ALA A 185 -8.99 2.04 5.16
CA ALA A 185 -8.56 3.31 4.55
C ALA A 185 -8.48 3.21 3.02
N VAL A 186 -7.95 2.11 2.49
CA VAL A 186 -7.93 1.86 1.04
C VAL A 186 -9.36 1.80 0.48
N GLN A 187 -10.25 1.02 1.10
CA GLN A 187 -11.63 0.86 0.62
C GLN A 187 -12.39 2.20 0.61
N ARG A 188 -12.32 2.96 1.72
CA ARG A 188 -12.96 4.27 1.86
C ARG A 188 -12.38 5.29 0.89
N THR A 189 -11.06 5.33 0.75
CA THR A 189 -10.37 6.30 -0.11
C THR A 189 -10.68 6.07 -1.58
N LEU A 190 -10.58 4.84 -2.08
CA LEU A 190 -10.76 4.57 -3.51
C LEU A 190 -12.22 4.73 -3.98
N ASN A 191 -13.19 4.50 -3.09
CA ASN A 191 -14.61 4.65 -3.39
C ASN A 191 -15.20 6.01 -2.95
N ASP A 192 -14.38 6.94 -2.46
CA ASP A 192 -14.82 8.32 -2.22
C ASP A 192 -15.19 8.99 -3.55
N LYS A 193 -16.24 9.82 -3.57
CA LYS A 193 -16.70 10.54 -4.77
C LYS A 193 -15.65 11.49 -5.35
N ARG A 194 -14.66 11.90 -4.56
CA ARG A 194 -13.50 12.72 -4.97
C ARG A 194 -12.34 11.88 -5.50
N SER A 195 -12.43 10.55 -5.41
CA SER A 195 -11.41 9.59 -5.81
C SER A 195 -11.66 9.03 -7.22
N TRP A 196 -10.94 7.98 -7.60
CA TRP A 196 -11.02 7.34 -8.92
C TRP A 196 -12.39 6.72 -9.23
N ALA A 197 -13.23 6.51 -8.22
CA ALA A 197 -14.65 6.13 -8.36
C ALA A 197 -15.58 7.30 -8.74
N HIS A 198 -15.05 8.53 -8.85
CA HIS A 198 -15.78 9.73 -9.21
C HIS A 198 -16.77 9.53 -10.37
N GLY A 199 -17.96 10.15 -10.24
CA GLY A 199 -19.00 10.09 -11.25
C GLY A 199 -19.56 8.68 -11.52
N GLY A 200 -19.28 7.70 -10.66
CA GLY A 200 -19.65 6.31 -10.89
C GLY A 200 -18.87 5.63 -12.01
N ALA A 201 -17.76 6.21 -12.48
CA ALA A 201 -16.96 5.67 -13.56
C ALA A 201 -16.31 4.33 -13.20
N ARG A 202 -15.90 4.18 -11.93
CA ARG A 202 -15.22 2.99 -11.39
C ARG A 202 -15.80 2.61 -10.03
N THR A 203 -15.54 1.38 -9.61
CA THR A 203 -15.83 0.93 -8.24
C THR A 203 -14.82 -0.12 -7.80
N PHE A 204 -14.42 -0.09 -6.53
CA PHE A 204 -13.35 -0.94 -6.00
C PHE A 204 -13.91 -1.92 -4.97
N GLU A 205 -13.65 -3.21 -5.20
CA GLU A 205 -14.10 -4.33 -4.37
C GLU A 205 -12.88 -4.99 -3.73
N ARG A 206 -12.79 -4.98 -2.40
CA ARG A 206 -11.73 -5.69 -1.68
C ARG A 206 -12.08 -7.16 -1.57
N ILE A 207 -11.15 -8.03 -1.94
CA ILE A 207 -11.22 -9.48 -1.74
C ILE A 207 -10.01 -9.96 -0.94
N SER A 208 -10.17 -11.00 -0.12
CA SER A 208 -9.05 -11.66 0.57
C SER A 208 -8.64 -13.00 -0.06
N SER A 209 -9.43 -13.52 -1.00
CA SER A 209 -9.19 -14.77 -1.72
C SER A 209 -9.67 -14.67 -3.17
N GLY A 210 -9.23 -15.60 -4.03
CA GLY A 210 -9.48 -15.53 -5.48
C GLY A 210 -8.44 -14.68 -6.22
N LYS A 211 -8.76 -14.34 -7.47
CA LYS A 211 -7.85 -13.59 -8.36
C LYS A 211 -8.18 -12.09 -8.32
N PRO A 212 -7.31 -11.24 -7.75
CA PRO A 212 -7.45 -9.78 -7.86
C PRO A 212 -6.91 -9.28 -9.20
N ASP A 213 -7.37 -8.10 -9.61
CA ASP A 213 -6.79 -7.33 -10.72
C ASP A 213 -5.43 -6.74 -10.32
N PHE A 214 -5.28 -6.37 -9.04
CA PHE A 214 -4.02 -5.92 -8.44
C PHE A 214 -4.00 -6.08 -6.91
N VAL A 215 -2.82 -5.99 -6.31
CA VAL A 215 -2.62 -6.14 -4.86
C VAL A 215 -2.02 -4.86 -4.28
N ILE A 216 -2.70 -4.24 -3.33
CA ILE A 216 -2.18 -3.08 -2.60
C ILE A 216 -1.44 -3.61 -1.37
N THR A 217 -0.14 -3.33 -1.27
CA THR A 217 0.76 -3.97 -0.31
C THR A 217 1.38 -2.95 0.63
N LEU A 218 1.15 -3.06 1.94
CA LEU A 218 1.87 -2.28 2.94
C LEU A 218 3.15 -3.01 3.35
N ALA A 219 4.30 -2.40 3.11
CA ALA A 219 5.60 -3.04 3.35
C ALA A 219 6.62 -2.07 3.94
N SER A 220 7.56 -2.60 4.71
CA SER A 220 8.73 -1.89 5.23
C SER A 220 9.50 -1.18 4.10
N PRO A 221 10.26 -0.12 4.40
CA PRO A 221 11.11 0.56 3.43
C PRO A 221 11.98 -0.37 2.60
N GLY A 222 12.72 -1.28 3.26
CA GLY A 222 13.60 -2.22 2.56
C GLY A 222 12.87 -3.21 1.65
N THR A 223 11.67 -3.66 2.04
CA THR A 223 10.86 -4.55 1.18
C THR A 223 10.22 -3.77 0.04
N THR A 224 9.76 -2.54 0.29
CA THR A 224 9.22 -1.64 -0.75
C THR A 224 10.27 -1.39 -1.84
N ALA A 225 11.49 -1.00 -1.47
CA ALA A 225 12.57 -0.76 -2.43
C ALA A 225 12.88 -2.01 -3.29
N LYS A 226 12.93 -3.20 -2.69
CA LYS A 226 13.13 -4.46 -3.44
C LYS A 226 12.03 -4.73 -4.46
N TRP A 227 10.77 -4.41 -4.15
CA TRP A 227 9.66 -4.61 -5.07
C TRP A 227 9.60 -3.51 -6.14
N CYS A 228 9.88 -2.25 -5.79
CA CYS A 228 9.96 -1.15 -6.74
C CYS A 228 11.07 -1.37 -7.78
N ALA A 229 12.22 -1.89 -7.36
CA ALA A 229 13.35 -2.22 -8.25
C ALA A 229 12.99 -3.24 -9.35
N LYS A 230 11.99 -4.12 -9.12
CA LYS A 230 11.49 -5.04 -10.16
C LYS A 230 10.86 -4.31 -11.36
N SER A 231 10.46 -3.05 -11.15
CA SER A 231 9.92 -2.16 -12.18
C SER A 231 10.90 -1.04 -12.55
N GLY A 232 12.19 -1.19 -12.21
CA GLY A 232 13.24 -0.21 -12.52
C GLY A 232 13.21 1.06 -11.67
N LEU A 233 12.50 1.06 -10.55
CA LEU A 233 12.36 2.22 -9.67
C LEU A 233 13.24 2.06 -8.42
N ASP A 234 14.12 3.04 -8.17
CA ASP A 234 14.89 3.14 -6.93
C ASP A 234 14.17 4.05 -5.92
N THR A 235 13.89 3.50 -4.74
CA THR A 235 13.23 4.21 -3.64
C THR A 235 14.02 4.10 -2.33
N THR A 236 15.29 3.71 -2.39
CA THR A 236 16.14 3.46 -1.22
C THR A 236 16.42 4.74 -0.43
N GLU A 237 16.68 5.84 -1.12
CA GLU A 237 16.95 7.16 -0.52
C GLU A 237 15.64 7.89 -0.15
N ASP A 238 14.76 8.08 -1.13
CA ASP A 238 13.55 8.89 -0.97
C ASP A 238 12.47 8.24 -0.11
N ASN A 239 12.56 6.93 0.15
CA ASN A 239 11.58 6.17 0.93
C ASN A 239 10.13 6.43 0.47
N VAL A 240 9.90 6.40 -0.84
CA VAL A 240 8.57 6.60 -1.43
C VAL A 240 7.86 5.27 -1.64
N SER A 241 6.55 5.37 -1.91
CA SER A 241 5.74 4.26 -2.42
C SER A 241 5.93 4.15 -3.94
N CYS A 242 5.45 3.06 -4.55
CA CYS A 242 5.48 2.92 -6.00
C CYS A 242 4.39 1.97 -6.51
N ASP A 243 3.99 2.14 -7.77
CA ASP A 243 3.41 1.05 -8.53
C ASP A 243 4.52 0.15 -9.09
N SER A 244 4.67 -1.07 -8.56
CA SER A 244 5.57 -2.06 -9.13
C SER A 244 4.90 -2.70 -10.35
N ALA A 245 4.76 -1.91 -11.42
CA ALA A 245 3.99 -2.21 -12.63
C ALA A 245 4.42 -3.49 -13.38
N ALA A 246 5.66 -3.96 -13.20
CA ALA A 246 6.12 -5.26 -13.71
C ALA A 246 5.55 -6.46 -12.92
N THR A 247 4.78 -6.19 -11.86
CA THR A 247 4.16 -7.17 -10.95
C THR A 247 2.70 -6.80 -10.70
N GLU A 248 1.96 -7.65 -9.98
CA GLU A 248 0.60 -7.33 -9.56
C GLU A 248 0.52 -6.27 -8.45
N ARG A 249 1.63 -5.78 -7.90
CA ARG A 249 1.65 -5.02 -6.64
C ARG A 249 1.79 -3.51 -6.77
N VAL A 250 0.88 -2.81 -6.11
CA VAL A 250 1.00 -1.40 -5.72
C VAL A 250 1.60 -1.37 -4.32
N MET A 251 2.82 -0.86 -4.18
CA MET A 251 3.59 -0.89 -2.94
C MET A 251 3.42 0.41 -2.16
N ILE A 252 2.85 0.33 -0.97
CA ILE A 252 2.79 1.41 0.01
C ILE A 252 3.95 1.26 1.01
N ASN A 253 4.83 2.25 1.04
CA ASN A 253 5.93 2.32 2.00
C ASN A 253 5.40 2.57 3.42
N ALA A 254 5.63 1.63 4.32
CA ALA A 254 5.14 1.65 5.69
C ALA A 254 5.68 2.82 6.51
N TYR A 255 6.88 3.34 6.20
CA TYR A 255 7.41 4.54 6.85
C TYR A 255 6.56 5.76 6.51
N ARG A 256 6.20 5.89 5.23
CA ARG A 256 5.33 6.98 4.77
C ARG A 256 3.92 6.84 5.33
N TRP A 257 3.36 5.64 5.34
CA TRP A 257 2.09 5.39 6.00
C TRP A 257 2.12 5.76 7.50
N ALA A 258 3.19 5.43 8.20
CA ALA A 258 3.32 5.63 9.63
C ALA A 258 3.57 7.10 10.02
N GLN A 259 4.42 7.81 9.27
CA GLN A 259 4.98 9.11 9.68
C GLN A 259 4.60 10.28 8.77
N GLY A 260 4.17 10.00 7.54
CA GLY A 260 3.80 11.01 6.55
C GLY A 260 4.95 11.58 5.74
N SER A 261 4.76 12.80 5.25
CA SER A 261 5.78 13.60 4.56
C SER A 261 5.84 15.01 5.15
N LYS A 262 7.00 15.66 4.99
CA LYS A 262 7.19 17.07 5.41
C LYS A 262 6.17 18.00 4.75
N THR A 263 5.87 17.78 3.48
CA THR A 263 4.90 18.55 2.68
C THR A 263 3.47 18.55 3.24
N TYR A 264 3.10 17.52 4.01
CA TYR A 264 1.78 17.44 4.66
C TYR A 264 1.76 17.90 6.12
N GLY A 265 2.94 18.08 6.75
CA GLY A 265 3.05 18.46 8.16
C GLY A 265 2.33 17.47 9.08
N ASP A 266 1.37 17.95 9.85
CA ASP A 266 0.58 17.12 10.77
C ASP A 266 -0.70 16.53 10.15
N ARG A 267 -0.96 16.80 8.88
CA ARG A 267 -2.13 16.29 8.14
C ARG A 267 -1.93 14.84 7.68
N ILE A 268 -1.57 13.94 8.60
CA ILE A 268 -1.26 12.53 8.29
C ILE A 268 -2.46 11.78 7.69
N HIS A 269 -3.68 12.08 8.11
CA HIS A 269 -4.89 11.49 7.52
C HIS A 269 -4.96 11.84 6.02
N ALA A 270 -4.90 13.12 5.66
CA ALA A 270 -4.91 13.55 4.27
C ALA A 270 -3.73 12.95 3.49
N TYR A 271 -2.54 12.88 4.09
CA TYR A 271 -1.37 12.27 3.44
C TYR A 271 -1.61 10.80 3.08
N ARG A 272 -2.19 10.01 4.00
CA ARG A 272 -2.52 8.59 3.76
C ARG A 272 -3.50 8.42 2.61
N GLN A 273 -4.50 9.31 2.50
CA GLN A 273 -5.44 9.31 1.38
C GLN A 273 -4.74 9.67 0.06
N MET A 274 -3.89 10.70 0.06
CA MET A 274 -3.08 11.07 -1.10
C MET A 274 -2.23 9.90 -1.57
N LEU A 275 -1.51 9.25 -0.64
CA LEU A 275 -0.62 8.15 -0.93
C LEU A 275 -1.37 7.00 -1.62
N ILE A 276 -2.53 6.60 -1.09
CA ILE A 276 -3.37 5.57 -1.71
C ILE A 276 -3.79 5.99 -3.13
N ASN A 277 -4.29 7.21 -3.29
CA ASN A 277 -4.79 7.68 -4.59
C ASN A 277 -3.67 7.84 -5.62
N HIS A 278 -2.48 8.30 -5.22
CA HIS A 278 -1.33 8.47 -6.10
C HIS A 278 -0.87 7.12 -6.67
N GLU A 279 -0.62 6.15 -5.79
CA GLU A 279 -0.08 4.86 -6.23
C GLU A 279 -1.10 4.03 -7.02
N VAL A 280 -2.37 4.08 -6.64
CA VAL A 280 -3.44 3.45 -7.44
C VAL A 280 -3.68 4.23 -8.73
N GLY A 281 -3.44 5.54 -8.75
CA GLY A 281 -3.48 6.36 -9.95
C GLY A 281 -2.49 5.87 -11.01
N HIS A 282 -1.26 5.53 -10.61
CA HIS A 282 -0.27 4.88 -11.48
C HIS A 282 -0.78 3.54 -12.01
N ARG A 283 -1.32 2.69 -11.14
CA ARG A 283 -1.90 1.40 -11.54
C ARG A 283 -3.04 1.54 -12.56
N LEU A 284 -3.79 2.63 -12.48
CA LEU A 284 -4.87 2.97 -13.41
C LEU A 284 -4.37 3.67 -14.69
N GLY A 285 -3.05 3.83 -14.86
CA GLY A 285 -2.42 4.39 -16.06
C GLY A 285 -2.16 5.89 -16.04
N ASN A 286 -2.22 6.54 -14.87
CA ASN A 286 -1.94 7.97 -14.75
C ASN A 286 -0.46 8.20 -14.46
N GLY A 287 0.20 9.02 -15.27
CA GLY A 287 1.58 9.47 -15.05
C GLY A 287 1.66 10.64 -14.07
N HIS A 288 2.89 11.02 -13.70
CA HIS A 288 3.10 12.24 -12.92
C HIS A 288 2.69 13.49 -13.72
N VAL A 289 2.15 14.47 -13.01
CA VAL A 289 1.91 15.83 -13.50
C VAL A 289 2.34 16.82 -12.42
N SER A 290 2.75 18.02 -12.81
CA SER A 290 3.09 19.07 -11.85
C SER A 290 1.98 20.11 -11.77
N CYS A 291 1.79 20.68 -10.60
CA CYS A 291 0.99 21.88 -10.42
C CYS A 291 1.54 23.01 -11.31
N GLN A 292 0.65 23.83 -11.86
CA GLN A 292 1.04 24.86 -12.84
C GLN A 292 0.76 26.28 -12.35
N LYS A 293 0.13 26.44 -11.18
CA LYS A 293 -0.33 27.73 -10.71
C LYS A 293 -0.21 27.86 -9.20
N ASP A 294 0.37 28.96 -8.79
CA ASP A 294 0.58 29.32 -7.40
C ASP A 294 -0.74 29.34 -6.61
N GLY A 295 -0.71 28.79 -5.40
CA GLY A 295 -1.84 28.72 -4.48
C GLY A 295 -2.91 27.68 -4.81
N GLU A 296 -2.83 26.98 -5.96
CA GLU A 296 -3.79 25.94 -6.31
C GLU A 296 -3.53 24.62 -5.58
N LEU A 297 -4.53 23.74 -5.60
CA LEU A 297 -4.35 22.36 -5.14
C LEU A 297 -3.41 21.64 -6.11
N ALA A 298 -2.36 21.01 -5.58
CA ALA A 298 -1.50 20.14 -6.37
C ALA A 298 -2.36 19.02 -7.00
N PRO A 299 -2.12 18.62 -8.26
CA PRO A 299 -2.72 17.42 -8.80
C PRO A 299 -2.37 16.21 -7.91
N VAL A 300 -3.29 15.25 -7.72
CA VAL A 300 -3.00 14.06 -6.88
C VAL A 300 -1.81 13.25 -7.43
N MET A 301 -1.60 13.32 -8.74
CA MET A 301 -0.49 12.67 -9.43
C MET A 301 0.81 13.49 -9.43
N GLN A 302 0.86 14.65 -8.77
CA GLN A 302 2.13 15.28 -8.43
C GLN A 302 2.85 14.45 -7.38
N GLN A 303 4.18 14.43 -7.42
CA GLN A 303 5.02 13.77 -6.41
C GLN A 303 5.00 14.53 -5.07
N GLN A 304 3.80 14.71 -4.49
CA GLN A 304 3.56 15.53 -3.31
C GLN A 304 4.28 15.03 -2.06
N THR A 305 4.68 13.75 -1.99
CA THR A 305 5.57 13.24 -0.93
C THR A 305 6.92 13.94 -0.95
N LYS A 306 7.42 14.30 -2.14
CA LYS A 306 8.73 14.93 -2.36
C LYS A 306 8.63 16.45 -2.31
N PHE A 307 7.70 17.04 -3.05
CA PHE A 307 7.61 18.50 -3.17
C PHE A 307 6.19 19.00 -3.46
N LEU A 308 5.91 20.21 -2.98
CA LEU A 308 4.75 21.02 -3.34
C LEU A 308 5.15 22.33 -4.01
N ASP A 309 6.40 22.74 -3.80
CA ASP A 309 7.00 23.95 -4.32
C ASP A 309 7.97 23.58 -5.45
N HIS A 310 7.84 24.24 -6.59
CA HIS A 310 8.80 24.16 -7.71
C HIS A 310 8.66 25.40 -8.59
N ASP A 311 9.74 25.85 -9.24
CA ASP A 311 9.69 26.92 -10.24
C ASP A 311 8.99 28.23 -9.78
N GLY A 312 9.09 28.56 -8.50
CA GLY A 312 8.40 29.72 -7.89
C GLY A 312 6.88 29.55 -7.72
N ILE A 313 6.36 28.35 -7.93
CA ILE A 313 4.97 27.95 -7.73
C ILE A 313 4.86 27.21 -6.39
N HIS A 314 3.99 27.68 -5.51
CA HIS A 314 3.67 27.10 -4.21
C HIS A 314 2.27 26.48 -4.24
N CYS A 315 2.18 25.16 -4.35
CA CYS A 315 0.89 24.48 -4.37
C CYS A 315 0.48 23.90 -3.02
N ARG A 316 -0.82 23.78 -2.82
CA ARG A 316 -1.41 23.25 -1.60
C ARG A 316 -1.50 21.72 -1.70
N PRO A 317 -1.28 20.98 -0.59
CA PRO A 317 -1.44 19.54 -0.59
C PRO A 317 -2.88 19.14 -0.93
N ASN A 318 -3.02 18.09 -1.73
CA ASN A 318 -4.31 17.59 -2.18
C ASN A 318 -4.31 16.07 -2.28
N PRO A 319 -5.18 15.38 -1.52
CA PRO A 319 -5.26 13.94 -1.58
C PRO A 319 -6.18 13.37 -2.66
N TRP A 320 -6.88 14.20 -3.43
CA TRP A 320 -7.97 13.74 -4.29
C TRP A 320 -7.75 14.06 -5.78
N PRO A 321 -8.03 13.12 -6.70
CA PRO A 321 -8.06 13.41 -8.14
C PRO A 321 -9.19 14.38 -8.53
N TYR A 322 -10.33 14.33 -7.85
CA TYR A 322 -11.51 15.18 -8.14
C TYR A 322 -11.99 15.92 -6.88
N PRO A 323 -11.21 16.89 -6.37
CA PRO A 323 -11.47 17.50 -5.06
C PRO A 323 -12.81 18.27 -4.96
N GLY A 324 -13.39 18.71 -6.09
CA GLY A 324 -14.66 19.46 -6.13
C GLY A 324 -15.93 18.62 -6.20
N SER A 325 -15.84 17.30 -6.01
CA SER A 325 -16.96 16.34 -6.19
C SER A 325 -17.79 16.13 -4.94
#